data_AF-A0A2H1WS20-F1
#
_entry.id   AF-A0A2H1WS20-F1
#
_cell.length_a   1.000
_cell.length_b   1.000
_cell.length_c   1.000
_cell.angle_alpha   90.00
_cell.angle_beta   90.00
_cell.angle_gamma   90.00
#
_symmetry.space_group_name_H-M   'P 1'
#
loop_
_entity.id
_entity.type
_entity.pdbx_description
1 polymer ?
#
loop_
_entity_poly.entity_id
_entity_poly.type
_entity_poly.pdbx_seq_one_letter_code
_entity_poly.pdbx_strand_id
1 'polypeptide(L)'
;MTSASSSSARSLFAESKQRLAERVQVNMNNISSLARQIQRGSKSNELLSKAARDMASTEHQMETSEENLKKMQLIAVHMGYQFENIQKSAQMLTEIGEKVNAMQR
;
A
#
# COMPACT_ATOMS: atom_id res chain seq x y z
N MET A 1 -55.11 -2.25 -49.45
CA MET A 1 -54.81 -3.13 -48.30
C MET A 1 -54.28 -4.43 -48.85
N THR A 2 -52.97 -4.63 -48.85
CA THR A 2 -52.34 -5.86 -49.33
C THR A 2 -52.57 -6.96 -48.31
N SER A 3 -53.41 -7.92 -48.65
CA SER A 3 -53.61 -9.17 -47.92
C SER A 3 -52.27 -9.89 -47.84
N ALA A 4 -51.64 -9.92 -46.65
CA ALA A 4 -50.47 -10.76 -46.46
C ALA A 4 -50.89 -12.21 -46.69
N SER A 5 -50.35 -12.86 -47.72
CA SER A 5 -50.51 -14.30 -47.91
C SER A 5 -50.00 -15.02 -46.66
N SER A 6 -50.58 -16.16 -46.32
CA SER A 6 -50.21 -16.97 -45.14
C SER A 6 -48.70 -17.26 -45.06
N SER A 7 -48.02 -17.34 -46.20
CA SER A 7 -46.56 -17.44 -46.32
C SER A 7 -45.80 -16.20 -45.84
N SER A 8 -46.28 -15.00 -46.16
CA SER A 8 -45.68 -13.72 -45.74
C SER A 8 -45.89 -13.46 -44.23
N ALA A 9 -47.07 -13.81 -43.70
CA ALA A 9 -47.29 -13.76 -42.25
C ALA A 9 -46.30 -14.70 -41.52
N ARG A 10 -46.11 -15.93 -42.02
CA ARG A 10 -45.19 -16.91 -41.44
C ARG A 10 -43.73 -16.45 -41.49
N SER A 11 -43.30 -15.79 -42.57
CA SER A 11 -41.93 -15.25 -42.67
C SER A 11 -41.71 -14.09 -41.70
N LEU A 12 -42.68 -13.18 -41.56
CA LEU A 12 -42.62 -12.07 -40.60
C LEU A 12 -42.56 -12.56 -39.15
N PHE A 13 -43.31 -13.62 -38.81
CA PHE A 13 -43.23 -14.24 -37.49
C PHE A 13 -41.86 -14.89 -37.23
N ALA A 14 -41.28 -15.56 -38.22
CA ALA A 14 -39.95 -16.15 -38.11
C ALA A 14 -38.88 -15.08 -37.89
N GLU A 15 -38.94 -13.98 -38.65
CA GLU A 15 -38.04 -12.85 -38.51
C GLU A 15 -38.18 -12.17 -37.13
N SER A 16 -39.42 -11.98 -36.65
CA SER A 16 -39.66 -11.43 -35.32
C SER A 16 -39.09 -12.32 -34.20
N LYS A 17 -39.18 -13.64 -34.33
CA LYS A 17 -38.59 -14.58 -33.35
C LYS A 17 -37.07 -14.51 -33.38
N GLN A 18 -36.48 -14.44 -34.57
CA GLN A 18 -35.03 -14.33 -34.74
C GLN A 18 -34.49 -13.04 -34.10
N ARG A 19 -35.10 -11.88 -34.41
CA ARG A 19 -34.73 -10.60 -33.80
C ARG A 19 -34.90 -10.59 -32.28
N LEU A 20 -35.91 -11.28 -31.76
CA LEU A 20 -36.09 -11.43 -30.31
C LEU A 20 -34.97 -12.28 -29.71
N ALA A 21 -34.62 -13.42 -30.33
CA ALA A 21 -33.54 -14.29 -29.87
C ALA A 21 -32.19 -13.55 -29.82
N GLU A 22 -31.88 -12.74 -30.83
CA GLU A 22 -30.68 -11.90 -30.88
C GLU A 22 -30.65 -10.91 -29.72
N ARG A 23 -31.78 -10.24 -29.43
CA ARG A 23 -31.88 -9.31 -28.29
C ARG A 23 -31.73 -10.02 -26.95
N VAL A 24 -32.34 -11.20 -26.79
CA VAL A 24 -32.18 -12.02 -25.58
C VAL A 24 -30.72 -12.42 -25.38
N GLN A 25 -30.03 -12.82 -26.44
CA GLN A 25 -28.61 -13.18 -26.36
C GLN A 25 -27.74 -12.01 -25.88
N VAL A 26 -27.96 -10.80 -26.43
CA VAL A 26 -27.25 -9.59 -25.99
C VAL A 26 -27.53 -9.30 -24.50
N ASN A 27 -28.78 -9.40 -24.07
CA ASN A 27 -29.15 -9.18 -22.67
C ASN A 27 -28.48 -10.19 -21.74
N MET A 28 -28.43 -11.47 -22.12
CA MET A 28 -27.76 -12.50 -21.31
C MET A 28 -26.25 -12.23 -21.17
N ASN A 29 -25.60 -11.79 -22.25
CA ASN A 29 -24.20 -11.39 -22.18
C ASN A 29 -23.98 -10.20 -21.23
N ASN A 30 -24.85 -9.18 -21.30
CA ASN A 30 -24.78 -8.01 -20.44
C ASN A 30 -25.00 -8.36 -18.96
N ILE A 31 -25.99 -9.21 -18.66
CA ILE A 31 -26.26 -9.70 -17.30
C ILE A 31 -25.08 -10.51 -16.77
N SER A 32 -24.47 -11.38 -17.59
CA SER A 32 -23.29 -12.15 -17.19
C SER A 32 -22.11 -11.24 -16.83
N SER A 33 -21.86 -10.20 -17.64
CA SER A 33 -20.83 -9.20 -17.38
C SER A 33 -21.10 -8.45 -16.06
N LEU A 34 -22.34 -7.99 -15.85
CA LEU A 34 -22.76 -7.31 -14.63
C LEU A 34 -22.59 -8.20 -13.39
N ALA A 35 -23.02 -9.47 -13.47
CA ALA A 35 -22.88 -10.43 -12.37
C ALA A 35 -21.40 -10.64 -11.97
N ARG A 36 -20.48 -10.71 -12.95
CA ARG A 36 -19.04 -10.80 -12.68
C ARG A 36 -18.50 -9.54 -12.01
N GLN A 37 -18.96 -8.36 -12.42
CA GLN A 37 -18.56 -7.09 -11.79
C GLN A 37 -19.06 -7.01 -10.35
N ILE A 38 -20.31 -7.35 -10.09
CA ILE A 38 -20.89 -7.41 -8.73
C ILE A 38 -20.09 -8.39 -7.86
N GLN A 39 -19.79 -9.59 -8.36
CA GLN A 39 -19.02 -10.58 -7.62
C GLN A 39 -17.62 -10.07 -7.24
N ARG A 40 -16.92 -9.40 -8.17
CA ARG A 40 -15.60 -8.81 -7.91
C ARG A 40 -15.71 -7.64 -6.92
N GLY A 41 -16.72 -6.79 -7.07
CA GLY A 41 -16.96 -5.62 -6.22
C GLY A 41 -17.49 -5.96 -4.83
N SER A 42 -18.04 -7.16 -4.61
CA SER A 42 -18.68 -7.58 -3.35
C SER A 42 -17.78 -7.44 -2.12
N LYS A 43 -16.46 -7.59 -2.28
CA LYS A 43 -15.48 -7.46 -1.19
C LYS A 43 -14.78 -6.10 -1.16
N SER A 44 -15.15 -5.16 -2.02
CA SER A 44 -14.46 -3.87 -2.12
C SER A 44 -14.47 -3.10 -0.79
N ASN A 45 -15.61 -3.11 -0.09
CA ASN A 45 -15.72 -2.41 1.18
C ASN A 45 -14.85 -3.04 2.28
N GLU A 46 -14.78 -4.37 2.33
CA GLU A 46 -13.92 -5.11 3.27
C GLU A 46 -12.44 -4.79 3.02
N LEU A 47 -12.02 -4.82 1.75
CA LEU A 47 -10.65 -4.50 1.35
C LEU A 47 -10.28 -3.05 1.66
N LEU A 48 -11.16 -2.10 1.35
CA LEU A 48 -10.96 -0.68 1.67
C LEU A 48 -10.89 -0.44 3.18
N SER A 49 -11.78 -1.08 3.94
CA SER A 49 -11.78 -0.99 5.40
C SER A 49 -10.52 -1.58 6.01
N LYS A 50 -10.02 -2.70 5.47
CA LYS A 50 -8.74 -3.29 5.89
C LYS A 50 -7.58 -2.35 5.56
N ALA A 51 -7.51 -1.85 4.33
CA ALA A 51 -6.45 -0.92 3.90
C ALA A 51 -6.42 0.35 4.76
N ALA A 52 -7.58 0.91 5.10
CA ALA A 52 -7.68 2.07 5.98
C ALA A 52 -7.12 1.79 7.39
N ARG A 53 -7.44 0.63 7.98
CA ARG A 53 -6.90 0.22 9.28
C ARG A 53 -5.38 -0.01 9.22
N ASP A 54 -4.91 -0.70 8.20
CA ASP A 54 -3.48 -0.98 8.01
C ASP A 54 -2.68 0.32 7.82
N MET A 55 -3.23 1.27 7.05
CA MET A 55 -2.64 2.60 6.86
C MET A 55 -2.59 3.41 8.16
N ALA A 56 -3.69 3.48 8.91
CA ALA A 56 -3.71 4.16 10.20
C ALA A 56 -2.72 3.55 11.21
N SER A 57 -2.58 2.22 11.23
CA SER A 57 -1.58 1.56 12.07
C SER A 57 -0.15 1.88 11.65
N THR A 58 0.10 2.08 10.35
CA THR A 58 1.43 2.38 9.82
C THR A 58 1.84 3.81 10.16
N GLU A 59 0.90 4.77 10.13
CA GLU A 59 1.15 6.17 10.50
C GLU A 59 1.75 6.29 11.91
N HIS A 60 1.16 5.62 12.90
CA HIS A 60 1.67 5.62 14.27
C HIS A 60 3.08 5.00 14.40
N GLN A 61 3.36 3.95 13.62
CA GLN A 61 4.68 3.32 13.59
C GLN A 61 5.73 4.25 12.98
N MET A 62 5.36 5.03 11.96
CA MET A 62 6.25 6.03 11.36
C MET A 62 6.60 7.14 12.35
N GLU A 63 5.61 7.67 13.08
CA GLU A 63 5.83 8.70 14.11
C GLU A 63 6.77 8.18 15.21
N THR A 64 6.53 6.96 15.71
CA THR A 64 7.39 6.32 16.71
C THR A 64 8.81 6.12 16.20
N SER A 65 8.96 5.73 14.93
CA SER A 65 10.26 5.56 14.29
C SER A 65 11.02 6.88 14.19
N GLU A 66 10.33 7.97 13.85
CA GLU A 66 10.92 9.31 13.82
C GLU A 66 11.39 9.75 15.21
N GLU A 67 10.58 9.55 16.26
CA GLU A 67 10.97 9.87 17.64
C GLU A 67 12.21 9.08 18.08
N ASN A 68 12.26 7.79 17.75
CA ASN A 68 13.42 6.94 18.04
C ASN A 68 14.67 7.41 17.29
N LEU A 69 14.56 7.82 16.03
CA LEU A 69 15.68 8.38 15.28
C LEU A 69 16.21 9.67 15.92
N LYS A 70 15.33 10.56 16.40
CA LYS A 70 15.74 11.78 17.13
C LYS A 70 16.51 11.43 18.41
N LYS A 71 16.04 10.44 19.17
CA LYS A 71 16.75 9.95 20.37
C LYS A 71 18.12 9.36 20.01
N MET A 72 18.21 8.56 18.96
CA MET A 72 19.48 7.99 18.48
C MET A 72 20.47 9.07 18.04
N GLN A 73 20.00 10.12 17.38
CA GLN A 73 20.84 11.25 16.98
C GLN A 73 21.44 11.96 18.21
N LEU A 74 20.64 12.17 19.26
CA LEU A 74 21.13 12.75 20.51
C LEU A 74 22.18 11.86 21.19
N ILE A 75 21.93 10.55 21.23
CA ILE A 75 22.89 9.57 21.79
C ILE A 75 24.21 9.62 21.00
N ALA A 76 24.15 9.67 19.67
CA ALA A 76 25.35 9.73 18.83
C ALA A 76 26.20 10.98 19.12
N VAL A 77 25.55 12.13 19.33
CA VAL A 77 26.23 13.37 19.74
C VAL A 77 26.91 13.21 21.10
N HIS A 78 26.21 12.65 22.10
CA HIS A 78 26.78 12.40 23.42
C HIS A 78 27.96 11.42 23.37
N MET A 79 27.88 10.37 22.54
CA MET A 79 29.00 9.45 22.33
C MET A 79 30.22 10.16 21.75
N GLY A 80 30.03 11.10 20.82
CA GLY A 80 31.12 11.94 20.29
C GLY A 80 31.82 12.74 21.39
N TYR A 81 31.04 13.44 22.23
CA TYR A 81 31.61 14.19 23.36
C TYR A 81 32.35 13.30 24.36
N GLN A 82 31.78 12.13 24.69
CA GLN A 82 32.42 11.18 25.59
C GLN A 82 33.74 10.66 25.02
N PHE A 83 33.77 10.35 23.72
CA PHE A 83 34.97 9.91 23.03
C PHE A 83 36.09 10.97 23.09
N GLU A 84 35.77 12.22 22.76
CA GLU A 84 36.74 13.33 22.83
C GLU A 84 37.30 13.52 24.24
N ASN A 85 36.45 13.44 25.27
CA ASN A 85 36.88 13.58 26.66
C ASN A 85 37.77 12.42 27.11
N ILE A 86 37.46 11.19 26.71
CA ILE A 86 38.31 10.02 26.96
C ILE A 86 39.66 10.20 26.27
N GLN A 87 39.68 10.67 25.02
CA GLN A 87 40.91 10.90 24.27
C GLN A 87 41.81 11.95 24.94
N LYS A 88 41.24 13.09 25.36
CA LYS A 88 41.96 14.13 26.11
C LYS A 88 42.52 13.59 27.43
N SER A 89 41.72 12.81 28.15
CA SER A 89 42.13 12.20 29.41
C SER A 89 43.30 11.23 29.22
N ALA A 90 43.26 10.42 28.16
CA ALA A 90 44.34 9.49 27.81
C ALA A 90 45.65 10.23 27.50
N GLN A 91 45.60 11.32 26.72
CA GLN A 91 46.77 12.16 26.43
C GLN A 91 47.37 12.77 27.70
N MET A 92 46.53 13.33 28.57
CA MET A 92 46.97 13.91 29.85
C MET A 92 47.66 12.87 30.74
N LEU A 93 47.15 11.64 30.79
CA LEU A 93 47.78 10.55 31.54
C LEU A 93 49.18 10.21 30.99
N THR A 94 49.36 10.21 29.67
CA THR A 94 50.67 10.02 29.04
C THR A 94 51.65 11.13 29.45
N GLU A 95 51.25 12.39 29.35
CA GLU A 95 52.09 13.54 29.75
C GLU A 95 52.48 13.50 31.23
N ILE A 96 51.53 13.16 32.11
CA ILE A 96 51.80 13.01 33.54
C ILE A 96 52.79 11.87 33.77
N GLY A 97 52.61 10.73 33.10
CA GLY A 97 53.53 9.59 33.19
C GLY A 97 54.95 9.96 32.77
N GLU A 98 55.11 10.71 31.69
CA GLU A 98 56.41 11.21 31.24
C GLU A 98 57.06 12.15 32.27
N LYS A 99 56.28 13.09 32.84
CA LYS A 99 56.77 14.02 33.87
C LYS A 99 57.19 13.28 35.15
N VAL A 100 56.42 12.29 35.59
CA VAL A 100 56.76 11.46 36.75
C VAL A 100 58.06 10.70 36.51
N ASN A 101 58.22 10.08 35.34
CA ASN A 101 59.44 9.37 34.99
C ASN A 101 60.67 10.30 34.93
N ALA A 102 60.50 11.54 34.47
CA ALA A 102 61.57 12.54 34.46
C ALA A 102 61.98 12.98 35.86
N MET A 103 61.05 13.07 36.82
CA MET A 103 61.35 13.41 38.22
C MET A 103 62.02 12.28 39.01
N GLN A 104 61.90 11.03 38.56
CA GLN A 104 62.49 9.86 39.21
C GLN A 104 63.92 9.54 38.72
N ARG A 105 64.45 10.29 37.75
CA ARG A 105 65.84 10.20 37.27
C ARG A 105 66.71 11.27 37.91
#